data_AF-A0A6L8MSK6-F1
#
_entry.id   AF-A0A6L8MSK6-F1
#
_cell.length_a   1.000
_cell.length_b   1.000
_cell.length_c   1.000
_cell.angle_alpha   90.00
_cell.angle_beta   90.00
_cell.angle_gamma   90.00
#
_symmetry.space_group_name_H-M   'P 1'
#
loop_
_entity.id
_entity.type
_entity.pdbx_description
1 polymer ?
#
loop_
_entity_poly.entity_id
_entity_poly.type
_entity_poly.pdbx_seq_one_letter_code
_entity_poly.pdbx_strand_id
1 'polypeptide(L)'
;MAQPLLRLLRAAHPERPIDVLAPPAVSPVWRQVAEVDEVLETPFRHGALQLKQRWQFARLLRRRGYADAYVLPNTIKYALIPWLAGIPKRVGYKGESRHGLINLMHHDETPPRPMVAFYAALARPPVTVQGPGARAALPRPRLVATPAQIAAVLARCGLD
;
A
#
# COMPACT_ATOMS: atom_id res chain seq x y z
N MET A 1 1.64 -1.05 9.72
CA MET A 1 3.04 -1.17 9.26
C MET A 1 3.37 -0.31 8.04
N ALA A 2 2.49 -0.23 7.04
CA ALA A 2 2.80 0.49 5.80
C ALA A 2 2.58 2.01 5.85
N GLN A 3 1.87 2.56 6.86
CA GLN A 3 1.61 4.01 6.94
C GLN A 3 2.85 4.91 6.82
N PRO A 4 4.04 4.57 7.38
CA PRO A 4 5.21 5.42 7.21
C PRO A 4 5.64 5.60 5.75
N LEU A 5 5.39 4.61 4.87
CA LEU A 5 5.54 4.79 3.42
C LEU A 5 4.59 5.88 2.91
N LEU A 6 3.30 5.82 3.26
CA LEU A 6 2.31 6.80 2.82
C LEU A 6 2.67 8.22 3.30
N ARG A 7 3.20 8.34 4.53
CA ARG A 7 3.71 9.62 5.06
C ARG A 7 4.85 10.17 4.23
N LEU A 8 5.80 9.32 3.82
CA LEU A 8 6.91 9.73 2.96
C LEU A 8 6.42 10.12 1.56
N LEU A 9 5.47 9.37 0.99
CA LEU A 9 4.87 9.68 -0.32
C LEU A 9 4.10 11.01 -0.29
N ARG A 10 3.28 11.23 0.75
CA ARG A 10 2.54 12.49 0.93
C ARG A 10 3.48 13.68 1.14
N ALA A 11 4.57 13.50 1.88
CA ALA A 11 5.56 14.56 2.06
C ALA A 11 6.29 14.91 0.76
N ALA A 12 6.59 13.91 -0.08
CA ALA A 12 7.26 14.11 -1.37
C ALA A 12 6.31 14.69 -2.44
N HIS A 13 5.03 14.36 -2.37
CA HIS A 13 4.00 14.80 -3.32
C HIS A 13 2.67 15.12 -2.63
N PRO A 14 2.56 16.27 -1.94
CA PRO A 14 1.38 16.65 -1.18
C PRO A 14 0.09 16.66 -1.99
N GLU A 15 0.19 17.03 -3.27
CA GLU A 15 -0.90 17.19 -4.23
C GLU A 15 -1.44 15.87 -4.81
N ARG A 16 -0.69 14.77 -4.68
CA ARG A 16 -1.07 13.49 -5.29
C ARG A 16 -1.94 12.67 -4.36
N PRO A 17 -3.15 12.25 -4.78
CA PRO A 17 -3.99 11.40 -3.94
C PRO A 17 -3.36 10.02 -3.74
N ILE A 18 -3.63 9.42 -2.59
CA ILE A 18 -3.18 8.11 -2.17
C ILE A 18 -4.42 7.26 -1.87
N ASP A 19 -4.77 6.42 -2.84
CA ASP A 19 -5.83 5.44 -2.68
C ASP A 19 -5.25 4.08 -2.28
N VAL A 20 -5.93 3.38 -1.37
CA VAL A 20 -5.49 2.08 -0.88
C VAL A 20 -6.45 0.98 -1.34
N LEU A 21 -5.89 0.02 -2.08
CA LEU A 21 -6.57 -1.22 -2.42
C LEU A 21 -6.39 -2.25 -1.31
N ALA A 22 -7.46 -2.63 -0.61
CA ALA A 22 -7.41 -3.51 0.56
C ALA A 22 -8.60 -4.48 0.66
N PRO A 23 -8.44 -5.66 1.31
CA PRO A 23 -9.57 -6.52 1.61
C PRO A 23 -10.45 -5.92 2.72
N PRO A 24 -11.77 -6.19 2.73
CA PRO A 24 -12.73 -5.59 3.68
C PRO A 24 -12.31 -5.72 5.15
N ALA A 25 -11.65 -6.83 5.53
CA ALA A 25 -11.21 -7.08 6.90
C ALA A 25 -10.24 -6.01 7.45
N VAL A 26 -9.46 -5.35 6.60
CA VAL A 26 -8.48 -4.34 7.02
C VAL A 26 -8.82 -2.93 6.55
N SER A 27 -9.86 -2.79 5.71
CA SER A 27 -10.34 -1.49 5.22
C SER A 27 -10.69 -0.49 6.32
N PRO A 28 -11.33 -0.87 7.45
CA PRO A 28 -11.60 0.06 8.54
C PRO A 28 -10.34 0.73 9.10
N VAL A 29 -9.21 0.00 9.17
CA VAL A 29 -7.94 0.57 9.65
C VAL A 29 -7.42 1.59 8.66
N TRP A 30 -7.46 1.30 7.36
CA TRP A 30 -7.02 2.22 6.32
C TRP A 30 -7.84 3.51 6.27
N ARG A 31 -9.15 3.44 6.58
CA ARG A 31 -10.00 4.63 6.68
C ARG A 31 -9.62 5.57 7.83
N GLN A 32 -8.84 5.09 8.81
CA GLN A 32 -8.32 5.91 9.91
C GLN A 32 -6.89 6.41 9.65
N VAL A 33 -6.31 6.13 8.48
CA VAL A 33 -4.98 6.61 8.11
C VAL A 33 -5.13 7.96 7.41
N ALA A 34 -4.60 9.02 8.02
CA ALA A 34 -4.77 10.40 7.54
C ALA A 34 -4.26 10.65 6.11
N GLU A 35 -3.26 9.87 5.68
CA GLU A 35 -2.67 10.02 4.36
C GLU A 35 -3.50 9.36 3.25
N VAL A 36 -4.51 8.56 3.57
CA VAL A 36 -5.35 7.82 2.62
C VAL A 36 -6.56 8.67 2.23
N ASP A 37 -6.74 8.90 0.93
CA ASP A 37 -7.89 9.64 0.40
C ASP A 37 -9.10 8.71 0.18
N GLU A 38 -8.88 7.56 -0.47
CA GLU A 38 -9.93 6.57 -0.69
C GLU A 38 -9.46 5.15 -0.40
N VAL A 39 -10.32 4.36 0.25
CA VAL A 39 -10.11 2.91 0.42
C VAL A 39 -10.97 2.15 -0.58
N LEU A 40 -10.31 1.51 -1.54
CA LEU A 40 -10.93 0.65 -2.53
C LEU A 40 -10.94 -0.78 -2.01
N GLU A 41 -12.13 -1.34 -1.76
CA GLU A 41 -12.24 -2.71 -1.26
C GLU A 41 -12.07 -3.73 -2.38
N THR A 42 -11.16 -4.70 -2.19
CA THR A 42 -10.98 -5.79 -3.14
C THR A 42 -12.12 -6.80 -3.02
N PRO A 43 -12.82 -7.17 -4.11
CA PRO A 43 -13.84 -8.22 -4.10
C PRO A 43 -13.24 -9.63 -4.23
N PHE A 44 -11.92 -9.79 -3.98
CA PHE A 44 -11.21 -11.04 -4.23
C PHE A 44 -11.22 -11.93 -3.00
N ARG A 45 -11.64 -13.19 -3.18
CA ARG A 45 -11.51 -14.24 -2.18
C ARG A 45 -10.06 -14.68 -2.09
N HIS A 46 -9.62 -15.06 -0.90
CA HIS A 46 -8.30 -15.63 -0.71
C HIS A 46 -8.16 -16.93 -1.54
N GLY A 47 -6.97 -17.19 -2.08
CA GLY A 47 -6.68 -18.38 -2.90
C GLY A 47 -7.19 -18.36 -4.36
N ALA A 48 -8.25 -17.62 -4.69
CA ALA A 48 -8.81 -17.62 -6.05
C ALA A 48 -8.13 -16.58 -6.98
N LEU A 49 -7.82 -16.99 -8.21
CA LEU A 49 -7.26 -16.11 -9.24
C LEU A 49 -8.27 -15.06 -9.70
N GLN A 50 -9.55 -15.40 -9.86
CA GLN A 50 -10.65 -14.47 -10.21
C GLN A 50 -10.29 -13.47 -11.34
N LEU A 51 -9.71 -13.99 -12.44
CA LEU A 51 -9.12 -13.17 -13.51
C LEU A 51 -10.11 -12.17 -14.11
N LYS A 52 -11.38 -12.57 -14.33
CA LYS A 52 -12.43 -11.67 -14.86
C LYS A 52 -12.67 -10.48 -13.94
N GLN A 53 -12.81 -10.73 -12.63
CA GLN A 53 -13.01 -9.68 -11.64
C GLN A 53 -11.77 -8.78 -11.54
N ARG A 54 -10.56 -9.36 -11.56
CA ARG A 54 -9.31 -8.59 -11.56
C ARG A 54 -9.19 -7.69 -12.79
N TRP A 55 -9.60 -8.18 -13.96
CA TRP A 55 -9.61 -7.39 -15.19
C TRP A 55 -10.63 -6.26 -15.15
N GLN A 56 -11.86 -6.52 -14.68
CA GLN A 56 -12.87 -5.47 -14.48
C GLN A 56 -12.37 -4.40 -13.51
N PHE A 57 -11.76 -4.82 -12.40
CA PHE A 57 -11.19 -3.91 -11.41
C PHE A 57 -10.00 -3.13 -11.96
N ALA A 58 -9.12 -3.77 -12.74
CA ALA A 58 -8.02 -3.10 -13.42
C ALA A 58 -8.52 -2.03 -14.41
N ARG A 59 -9.65 -2.25 -15.10
CA ARG A 59 -10.28 -1.23 -15.95
C ARG A 59 -10.80 -0.04 -15.14
N LEU A 60 -11.34 -0.26 -13.94
CA LEU A 60 -11.71 0.82 -13.02
C LEU A 60 -10.48 1.65 -12.66
N LEU A 61 -9.38 1.00 -12.26
CA LEU A 61 -8.14 1.71 -11.92
C LEU A 61 -7.53 2.45 -13.12
N ARG A 62 -7.62 1.87 -14.33
CA ARG A 62 -7.17 2.54 -15.56
C ARG A 62 -7.91 3.85 -15.79
N ARG A 63 -9.23 3.87 -15.58
CA ARG A 63 -10.04 5.09 -15.73
C ARG A 63 -9.70 6.17 -14.70
N ARG A 64 -9.20 5.79 -13.52
CA ARG A 64 -8.72 6.72 -12.50
C ARG A 64 -7.35 7.34 -12.83
N GLY A 65 -6.59 6.75 -13.75
CA GLY A 65 -5.37 7.38 -14.28
C GLY A 65 -4.21 7.45 -13.28
N TYR A 66 -4.04 6.47 -12.39
CA TYR A 66 -2.91 6.46 -11.45
C TYR A 66 -1.56 6.48 -12.17
N ALA A 67 -0.68 7.38 -11.73
CA ALA A 67 0.70 7.45 -12.21
C ALA A 67 1.60 6.36 -11.60
N ASP A 68 1.44 6.09 -10.30
CA ASP A 68 2.26 5.15 -9.55
C ASP A 68 1.40 4.10 -8.85
N ALA A 69 1.88 2.87 -8.75
CA ALA A 69 1.34 1.82 -7.90
C ALA A 69 2.43 1.21 -7.02
N TYR A 70 2.18 1.16 -5.71
CA TYR A 70 3.08 0.55 -4.72
C TYR A 70 2.52 -0.79 -4.26
N VAL A 71 3.15 -1.89 -4.70
CA VAL A 71 2.69 -3.26 -4.42
C VAL A 71 3.42 -3.82 -3.20
N LEU A 72 2.73 -3.79 -2.06
CA LEU A 72 3.30 -4.17 -0.76
C LEU A 72 3.41 -5.70 -0.55
N PRO A 73 2.41 -6.53 -0.90
CA PRO A 73 2.55 -7.97 -0.77
C PRO A 73 3.52 -8.54 -1.80
N ASN A 74 4.23 -9.62 -1.47
CA ASN A 74 5.24 -10.21 -2.35
C ASN A 74 4.72 -11.23 -3.37
N THR A 75 3.43 -11.57 -3.33
CA THR A 75 2.84 -12.55 -4.24
C THR A 75 2.45 -11.93 -5.58
N ILE A 76 2.61 -12.69 -6.67
CA ILE A 76 2.49 -12.23 -8.05
C ILE A 76 1.10 -11.65 -8.37
N LYS A 77 0.04 -12.23 -7.80
CA LYS A 77 -1.36 -11.85 -8.06
C LYS A 77 -1.70 -10.40 -7.71
N TYR A 78 -0.96 -9.79 -6.77
CA TYR A 78 -1.16 -8.38 -6.42
C TYR A 78 -0.51 -7.43 -7.44
N ALA A 79 0.57 -7.86 -8.10
CA ALA A 79 1.22 -7.08 -9.16
C ALA A 79 0.44 -7.14 -10.50
N LEU A 80 -0.41 -8.16 -10.68
CA LEU A 80 -1.22 -8.32 -11.88
C LEU A 80 -2.22 -7.18 -12.09
N ILE A 81 -2.86 -6.68 -11.02
CA ILE A 81 -3.89 -5.64 -11.14
C ILE A 81 -3.30 -4.30 -11.63
N PRO A 82 -2.22 -3.76 -11.02
CA PRO A 82 -1.57 -2.55 -11.52
C PRO A 82 -1.05 -2.70 -12.95
N TRP A 83 -0.51 -3.87 -13.30
CA TRP A 83 -0.04 -4.15 -14.65
C TRP A 83 -1.18 -4.16 -15.66
N LEU A 84 -2.27 -4.88 -15.39
CA LEU A 84 -3.48 -4.88 -16.22
C LEU A 84 -4.11 -3.48 -16.33
N ALA A 85 -4.02 -2.67 -15.28
CA ALA A 85 -4.52 -1.30 -15.28
C ALA A 85 -3.69 -0.40 -16.21
N GLY A 86 -2.46 -0.79 -16.56
CA GLY A 86 -1.56 0.00 -17.40
C GLY A 86 -0.87 1.14 -16.63
N ILE A 87 -0.75 1.02 -15.30
CA ILE A 87 -0.11 2.04 -14.47
C ILE A 87 1.39 2.10 -14.83
N PRO A 88 1.94 3.27 -15.24
CA PRO A 88 3.26 3.33 -15.84
C PRO A 88 4.38 3.00 -14.86
N LYS A 89 4.31 3.47 -13.61
CA LYS A 89 5.31 3.17 -12.57
C LYS A 89 4.74 2.20 -11.53
N ARG A 90 5.31 0.99 -11.47
CA ARG A 90 4.88 -0.11 -10.59
C ARG A 90 6.05 -0.48 -9.70
N VAL A 91 5.95 -0.04 -8.45
CA VAL A 91 6.98 -0.11 -7.42
C VAL A 91 6.71 -1.29 -6.50
N GLY A 92 7.74 -2.06 -6.18
CA GLY A 92 7.61 -3.19 -5.25
C GLY A 92 8.88 -4.01 -5.16
N TYR A 93 8.88 -4.99 -4.27
CA TYR A 93 9.99 -5.91 -4.13
C TYR A 93 10.03 -6.98 -5.23
N LYS A 94 11.09 -7.78 -5.33
CA LYS A 94 11.17 -8.91 -6.27
C LYS A 94 10.09 -9.95 -5.99
N GLY A 95 9.98 -10.43 -4.75
CA GLY A 95 9.02 -11.46 -4.35
C GLY A 95 9.09 -12.71 -5.25
N GLU A 96 7.96 -13.20 -5.72
CA GLU A 96 7.82 -14.34 -6.65
C GLU A 96 8.29 -14.01 -8.10
N SER A 97 9.49 -13.45 -8.27
CA SER A 97 10.09 -13.14 -9.58
C SER A 97 9.18 -12.32 -10.52
N ARG A 98 8.58 -11.24 -9.98
CA ARG A 98 7.55 -10.41 -10.63
C ARG A 98 8.06 -9.48 -11.74
N HIS A 99 9.05 -9.92 -12.52
CA HIS A 99 9.63 -9.15 -13.61
C HIS A 99 8.56 -8.78 -14.64
N GLY A 100 8.63 -7.55 -15.16
CA GLY A 100 7.62 -6.95 -16.05
C GLY A 100 6.39 -6.41 -15.33
N LEU A 101 5.82 -7.17 -14.37
CA LEU A 101 4.68 -6.72 -13.56
C LEU A 101 5.08 -5.58 -12.62
N ILE A 102 6.27 -5.66 -12.03
CA ILE A 102 6.94 -4.57 -11.31
C ILE A 102 8.09 -4.08 -12.18
N ASN A 103 8.16 -2.77 -12.42
CA ASN A 103 9.21 -2.16 -13.25
C ASN A 103 10.14 -1.22 -12.47
N LEU A 104 9.79 -0.86 -11.23
CA LEU A 104 10.71 -0.25 -10.27
C LEU A 104 10.90 -1.23 -9.11
N MET A 105 11.88 -2.12 -9.26
CA MET A 105 12.03 -3.30 -8.43
C MET A 105 13.05 -3.09 -7.30
N HIS A 106 12.63 -3.39 -6.08
CA HIS A 106 13.49 -3.48 -4.90
C HIS A 106 13.86 -4.94 -4.62
N HIS A 107 14.99 -5.15 -3.97
CA HIS A 107 15.48 -6.47 -3.59
C HIS A 107 15.46 -6.63 -2.08
N ASP A 108 15.18 -7.86 -1.62
CA ASP A 108 15.22 -8.21 -0.22
C ASP A 108 16.67 -8.16 0.30
N GLU A 109 16.81 -7.94 1.61
CA GLU A 109 18.12 -7.87 2.28
C GLU A 109 18.39 -9.09 3.13
N THR A 110 19.68 -9.34 3.38
CA THR A 110 20.14 -10.34 4.36
C THR A 110 21.11 -9.65 5.32
N PRO A 111 20.76 -9.53 6.63
CA PRO A 111 19.50 -9.97 7.26
C PRO A 111 18.29 -9.12 6.82
N PRO A 112 17.05 -9.63 6.96
CA PRO A 112 15.86 -8.90 6.57
C PRO A 112 15.64 -7.65 7.45
N ARG A 113 15.24 -6.56 6.82
CA ARG A 113 14.85 -5.32 7.51
C ARG A 113 13.59 -5.53 8.36
N PRO A 114 13.41 -4.75 9.43
CA PRO A 114 12.10 -4.61 10.06
C PRO A 114 11.04 -4.16 9.04
N MET A 115 9.84 -4.73 9.11
CA MET A 115 8.75 -4.52 8.13
C MET A 115 8.42 -3.04 7.85
N VAL A 116 8.54 -2.16 8.85
CA VAL A 116 8.30 -0.73 8.68
C VAL A 116 9.37 -0.10 7.78
N ALA A 117 10.65 -0.42 8.01
CA ALA A 117 11.75 0.06 7.19
C ALA A 117 11.74 -0.57 5.79
N PHE A 118 11.33 -1.83 5.70
CA PHE A 118 11.10 -2.52 4.44
C PHE A 118 10.10 -1.75 3.56
N TYR A 119 8.91 -1.44 4.05
CA TYR A 119 7.94 -0.68 3.25
C TYR A 119 8.35 0.78 3.01
N ALA A 120 8.94 1.44 4.01
CA ALA A 120 9.37 2.83 3.85
C ALA A 120 10.43 3.01 2.76
N ALA A 121 11.27 1.99 2.52
CA ALA A 121 12.29 2.02 1.46
C ALA A 121 11.69 2.21 0.06
N LEU A 122 10.44 1.78 -0.18
CA LEU A 122 9.75 1.95 -1.46
C LEU A 122 9.50 3.42 -1.82
N ALA A 123 9.59 4.36 -0.86
CA ALA A 123 9.45 5.79 -1.10
C ALA A 123 10.65 6.40 -1.85
N ARG A 124 11.73 5.64 -2.03
CA ARG A 124 12.98 6.09 -2.66
C ARG A 124 13.33 5.19 -3.85
N PRO A 125 14.16 5.66 -4.79
CA PRO A 125 14.66 4.81 -5.86
C PRO A 125 15.36 3.55 -5.31
N PRO A 126 15.26 2.40 -6.01
CA PRO A 126 15.99 1.20 -5.62
C PRO A 126 17.50 1.46 -5.73
N VAL A 127 18.25 0.98 -4.75
CA VAL A 127 19.72 1.09 -4.73
C VAL A 127 20.35 -0.30 -4.86
N THR A 128 21.43 -0.40 -5.62
CA THR A 128 22.16 -1.65 -5.92
C THR A 128 22.98 -2.14 -4.73
N VAL A 129 23.56 -1.22 -3.97
CA VAL A 129 24.23 -1.50 -2.70
C VAL A 129 23.52 -0.68 -1.62
N GLN A 130 22.81 -1.37 -0.73
CA GLN A 130 22.04 -0.70 0.31
C GLN A 130 22.93 -0.71 1.56
N GLY A 131 23.53 0.43 1.90
CA GLY A 131 24.36 0.57 3.11
C GLY A 131 23.56 0.26 4.39
N PRO A 132 24.21 0.10 5.56
CA PRO A 132 23.54 -0.26 6.82
C PRO A 132 22.33 0.63 6.99
N GLY A 133 21.15 0.02 6.79
CA GLY A 133 19.95 0.73 6.39
C GLY A 133 19.79 1.94 7.27
N ALA A 134 19.81 3.14 6.68
CA ALA A 134 19.70 4.37 7.43
C ALA A 134 18.50 4.19 8.36
N ARG A 135 18.77 3.97 9.65
CA ARG A 135 17.77 3.95 10.72
C ARG A 135 17.33 5.39 10.96
N ALA A 136 17.08 6.13 9.88
CA ALA A 136 16.42 7.39 9.91
C ALA A 136 15.13 7.17 10.70
N ALA A 137 14.85 8.07 11.64
CA ALA A 137 13.65 8.01 12.44
C ALA A 137 12.45 8.01 11.50
N LEU A 138 11.89 6.83 11.23
CA LEU A 138 10.74 6.70 10.35
C LEU A 138 9.55 7.33 11.07
N PRO A 139 8.65 7.99 10.31
CA PRO A 139 7.45 8.55 10.90
C PRO A 139 6.69 7.49 11.70
N ARG A 140 6.34 7.78 12.95
CA ARG A 140 5.55 6.85 13.76
C ARG A 140 4.15 6.70 13.15
N PRO A 141 3.61 5.47 13.03
CA PRO A 141 2.23 5.25 12.63
C PRO A 141 1.27 5.95 13.59
N ARG A 142 0.22 6.57 13.06
CA ARG A 142 -0.83 7.24 13.81
C ARG A 142 -2.17 7.02 13.11
N LEU A 143 -3.13 6.46 13.84
CA LEU A 143 -4.52 6.43 13.38
C LEU A 143 -5.24 7.68 13.91
N VAL A 144 -6.17 8.19 13.11
CA VAL A 144 -7.04 9.31 13.48
C VAL A 144 -8.43 8.73 13.74
N ALA A 145 -9.04 9.12 14.84
CA ALA A 145 -10.45 8.85 15.12
C ALA A 145 -11.12 10.16 15.50
N THR A 146 -12.32 10.42 14.98
CA THR A 146 -13.06 11.63 15.31
C THR A 146 -13.71 11.49 16.70
N PRO A 147 -13.96 12.61 17.41
CA PRO A 147 -14.69 12.58 18.67
C PRO A 147 -16.04 11.86 18.56
N ALA A 148 -16.75 12.04 17.44
CA ALA A 148 -18.02 11.35 17.18
C ALA A 148 -17.85 9.83 17.04
N GLN A 149 -16.80 9.36 16.37
CA GLN A 149 -16.50 7.92 16.28
C GLN A 149 -16.18 7.32 17.65
N ILE A 150 -15.41 8.04 18.47
CA ILE A 150 -15.07 7.61 19.83
C ILE A 150 -16.34 7.53 20.68
N ALA A 151 -17.16 8.59 20.70
CA ALA A 151 -18.41 8.63 21.45
C ALA A 151 -19.39 7.51 21.04
N ALA A 152 -19.50 7.22 19.74
CA ALA A 152 -20.34 6.13 19.25
C ALA A 152 -19.86 4.74 19.74
N VAL A 153 -18.55 4.53 19.83
CA VAL A 153 -17.99 3.27 20.35
C VAL A 153 -18.17 3.17 21.86
N LEU A 154 -17.92 4.25 22.60
CA LEU A 154 -18.13 4.34 24.05
C LEU A 154 -19.57 3.99 24.42
N ALA A 155 -20.55 4.65 23.77
CA ALA A 155 -21.98 4.37 23.96
C ALA A 155 -22.34 2.90 23.65
N ARG A 156 -21.80 2.33 22.58
CA ARG A 156 -22.05 0.91 22.22
C ARG A 156 -21.44 -0.07 23.21
N CYS A 157 -20.32 0.29 23.83
CA CYS A 157 -19.62 -0.54 24.81
C CYS A 157 -20.09 -0.31 26.25
N GLY A 158 -21.00 0.65 26.50
CA GLY A 158 -21.43 1.02 27.85
C GLY A 158 -20.32 1.63 28.69
N LEU A 159 -19.42 2.38 28.04
CA LEU A 159 -18.32 3.10 28.67
C LEU A 159 -18.63 4.61 28.58
N ASP A 160 -18.40 5.34 29.68
CA ASP A 160 -18.52 6.80 29.75
C ASP A 160 -17.18 7.50 29.49
#